data_AF-A0A1V9ZVV4-F1
#
_entry.id   AF-A0A1V9ZVV4-F1
#
_cell.length_a   1.000
_cell.length_b   1.000
_cell.length_c   1.000
_cell.angle_alpha   90.00
_cell.angle_beta   90.00
_cell.angle_gamma   90.00
#
_symmetry.space_group_name_H-M   'P 1'
#
loop_
_entity.id
_entity.type
_entity.pdbx_description
1 polymer ?
#
loop_
_entity_poly.entity_id
_entity_poly.type
_entity_poly.pdbx_seq_one_letter_code
_entity_poly.pdbx_strand_id
1 'polypeptide(L)'
;MDFEATCSETLPRHEMETIEFPIVVIDSQTKSIIDEFHSYVKQVLNCGTLGTFCIQLTGITQEVVNNALPFQHVYTAAQNFAAPYLKNGIYITCANWDL
;
A
#
# COMPACT_ATOMS: atom_id res chain seq x y z
N MET A 1 4.66 -1.95 -7.54
CA MET A 1 3.76 -1.73 -6.39
C MET A 1 3.91 -2.90 -5.46
N ASP A 2 3.77 -2.65 -4.17
CA ASP A 2 3.97 -3.63 -3.12
C ASP A 2 3.13 -3.17 -1.92
N PHE A 3 2.04 -3.85 -1.60
CA PHE A 3 1.13 -3.39 -0.56
C PHE A 3 1.43 -4.07 0.76
N GLU A 4 1.54 -3.27 1.82
CA GLU A 4 1.44 -3.81 3.16
C GLU A 4 -0.01 -3.86 3.60
N ALA A 5 -0.35 -4.91 4.35
CA ALA A 5 -1.71 -5.14 4.84
C ALA A 5 -1.71 -5.55 6.31
N THR A 6 -2.84 -5.32 6.98
CA THR A 6 -3.08 -5.89 8.31
C THR A 6 -2.94 -7.41 8.26
N CYS A 7 -2.26 -7.99 9.25
CA CYS A 7 -2.00 -9.43 9.28
C CYS A 7 -1.92 -10.00 10.70
N SER A 8 -2.24 -11.27 10.84
CA SER A 8 -1.98 -12.08 12.03
C SER A 8 -1.96 -13.56 11.63
N GLU A 9 -1.55 -14.46 12.53
CA GLU A 9 -1.57 -15.91 12.29
C GLU A 9 -2.96 -16.46 11.99
N THR A 10 -4.01 -15.75 12.42
CA THR A 10 -5.41 -16.22 12.32
C THR A 10 -6.29 -15.32 11.47
N LEU A 11 -5.81 -14.17 11.00
CA LEU A 11 -6.61 -13.22 10.23
C LEU A 11 -6.85 -13.76 8.82
N PRO A 12 -8.11 -14.01 8.42
CA PRO A 12 -8.41 -14.46 7.07
C PRO A 12 -8.06 -13.39 6.03
N ARG A 13 -7.61 -13.83 4.84
CA ARG A 13 -7.20 -12.91 3.76
C ARG A 13 -8.26 -11.86 3.39
N HIS A 14 -9.54 -12.23 3.41
CA HIS A 14 -10.63 -11.32 3.04
C HIS A 14 -10.96 -10.28 4.11
N GLU A 15 -10.36 -10.38 5.30
CA GLU A 15 -10.46 -9.40 6.38
C GLU A 15 -9.18 -8.53 6.49
N MET A 16 -8.18 -8.79 5.65
CA MET A 16 -6.97 -7.97 5.57
C MET A 16 -7.30 -6.62 4.92
N GLU A 17 -6.67 -5.56 5.41
CA GLU A 17 -6.80 -4.20 4.89
C GLU A 17 -5.44 -3.65 4.52
N THR A 18 -5.32 -3.00 3.36
CA THR A 18 -4.11 -2.27 2.99
C THR A 18 -3.81 -1.18 4.03
N ILE A 19 -2.57 -1.15 4.53
CA ILE A 19 -2.05 -0.16 5.49
C ILE A 19 -0.89 0.66 4.91
N GLU A 20 -0.34 0.29 3.76
CA GLU A 20 0.66 1.06 3.01
C GLU A 20 0.44 0.92 1.50
N PHE A 21 0.55 2.04 0.78
CA PHE A 21 0.30 2.13 -0.66
C PHE A 21 1.46 2.85 -1.37
N PRO A 22 2.54 2.14 -1.73
CA PRO A 22 3.64 2.70 -2.49
C PRO A 22 3.50 2.43 -4.00
N ILE A 23 3.87 3.44 -4.80
CA ILE A 23 4.07 3.33 -6.24
C ILE A 23 5.43 3.95 -6.56
N VAL A 24 6.29 3.19 -7.23
CA VAL A 24 7.55 3.69 -7.78
C VAL A 24 7.45 3.63 -9.30
N VAL A 25 7.78 4.73 -9.96
CA VAL A 25 7.79 4.81 -11.42
C VAL A 25 9.22 4.66 -11.92
N ILE A 26 9.45 3.65 -12.75
CA ILE A 26 10.76 3.36 -13.34
C ILE A 26 10.67 3.62 -14.84
N ASP A 27 11.55 4.47 -15.35
CA ASP A 27 11.72 4.63 -16.79
C ASP A 27 12.45 3.40 -17.35
N SER A 28 11.82 2.71 -18.31
CA SER A 28 12.31 1.44 -18.83
C SER A 28 13.58 1.54 -19.69
N GLN A 29 13.87 2.73 -20.23
CA GLN A 29 15.04 2.97 -21.09
C GLN A 29 16.28 3.25 -20.24
N THR A 30 16.13 4.15 -19.27
CA THR A 30 17.21 4.61 -18.38
C THR A 30 17.36 3.74 -17.14
N LYS A 31 16.36 2.89 -16.83
CA LYS A 31 16.29 2.04 -15.63
C LYS A 31 16.38 2.84 -14.32
N SER A 32 15.97 4.10 -14.38
CA SER A 32 16.04 5.03 -13.24
C SER A 32 14.64 5.23 -12.66
N ILE A 33 14.58 5.44 -11.35
CA ILE A 33 13.35 5.90 -10.69
C ILE A 33 13.14 7.36 -11.11
N ILE A 34 11.96 7.66 -11.65
CA ILE A 34 11.62 8.99 -12.14
C ILE A 34 10.53 9.68 -11.32
N ASP A 35 9.78 8.92 -10.53
CA ASP A 35 8.76 9.45 -9.62
C ASP A 35 8.39 8.42 -8.55
N GLU A 36 7.82 8.90 -7.46
CA GLU A 36 7.35 8.07 -6.35
C GLU A 36 6.09 8.63 -5.70
N PHE A 37 5.21 7.72 -5.31
CA PHE A 37 4.06 7.98 -4.45
C PHE A 37 4.14 7.03 -3.27
N HIS A 38 3.95 7.57 -2.07
CA HIS A 38 3.94 6.78 -0.85
C HIS A 38 2.86 7.34 0.08
N SER A 39 2.01 6.47 0.60
CA SER A 39 1.04 6.83 1.61
C SER A 39 0.71 5.64 2.48
N TYR A 40 0.62 5.88 3.79
CA TYR A 40 -0.03 4.95 4.70
C TYR A 40 -1.55 5.04 4.56
N VAL A 41 -2.24 3.99 4.99
CA VAL A 41 -3.70 3.88 4.95
C VAL A 41 -4.23 3.56 6.34
N LYS A 42 -5.29 4.26 6.73
CA LYS A 42 -6.01 4.00 7.98
C LYS A 42 -6.96 2.83 7.82
N GLN A 43 -6.73 1.78 8.59
CA GLN A 43 -7.56 0.59 8.67
C GLN A 43 -8.83 0.86 9.50
N VAL A 44 -9.94 0.18 9.18
CA VAL A 44 -11.25 0.36 9.85
C VAL A 44 -11.80 -0.91 10.47
N LEU A 45 -11.35 -2.09 10.06
CA LEU A 45 -11.75 -3.37 10.65
C LEU A 45 -10.93 -3.66 11.93
N ASN A 46 -11.32 -4.71 12.66
CA ASN A 46 -10.62 -5.20 13.85
C ASN A 46 -10.33 -4.11 14.92
N CYS A 47 -11.34 -3.27 15.18
CA CYS A 47 -11.24 -2.13 16.10
C CYS A 47 -10.12 -1.13 15.77
N GLY A 48 -9.62 -1.11 14.54
CA GLY A 48 -8.56 -0.21 14.10
C GLY A 48 -7.21 -0.49 14.76
N THR A 49 -6.97 -1.70 15.28
CA THR A 49 -5.73 -2.03 16.02
C THR A 49 -4.86 -3.01 15.24
N LEU A 50 -3.59 -2.67 15.05
CA LEU A 50 -2.57 -3.56 14.49
C LEU A 50 -2.11 -4.57 15.55
N GLY A 51 -2.07 -5.85 15.19
CA GLY A 51 -1.46 -6.87 16.03
C GLY A 51 0.06 -6.72 16.10
N THR A 52 0.67 -7.17 17.20
CA THR A 52 2.13 -7.12 17.40
C THR A 52 2.90 -7.80 16.28
N PHE A 53 2.40 -8.92 15.76
CA PHE A 53 2.99 -9.63 14.62
C PHE A 53 3.10 -8.73 13.38
N CYS A 54 2.01 -8.04 13.03
CA CYS A 54 1.97 -7.13 11.89
C CYS A 54 2.97 -5.99 12.05
N ILE A 55 3.01 -5.37 13.23
CA ILE A 55 3.97 -4.29 13.52
C ILE A 55 5.41 -4.78 13.41
N GLN A 56 5.73 -5.99 13.88
CA GLN A 56 7.09 -6.55 13.78
C GLN A 56 7.48 -6.91 12.35
N LEU A 57 6.51 -7.35 11.53
CA LEU A 57 6.75 -7.76 10.16
C LEU A 57 6.94 -6.56 9.23
N THR A 58 6.06 -5.55 9.33
CA THR A 58 6.04 -4.40 8.41
C THR A 58 6.82 -3.19 8.95
N GLY A 59 7.03 -3.12 10.27
CA GLY A 59 7.59 -1.95 10.94
C GLY A 59 6.61 -0.78 11.10
N ILE A 60 5.38 -0.88 10.60
CA ILE A 60 4.37 0.18 10.65
C ILE A 60 3.74 0.20 12.04
N THR A 61 3.77 1.36 12.70
CA THR A 61 3.21 1.52 14.04
C THR A 61 1.73 1.92 14.01
N GLN A 62 1.03 1.69 15.13
CA GLN A 62 -0.35 2.11 15.29
C GLN A 62 -0.53 3.64 15.13
N GLU A 63 0.44 4.43 15.56
CA GLU A 63 0.40 5.88 15.43
C GLU A 63 0.41 6.33 13.97
N VAL A 64 1.23 5.68 13.14
CA VAL A 64 1.34 5.97 11.70
C VAL A 64 -0.01 5.77 11.01
N VAL A 65 -0.64 4.61 11.19
CA VAL A 65 -1.93 4.32 10.55
C VAL A 65 -3.09 5.12 11.14
N ASN A 66 -3.03 5.49 12.43
CA ASN A 66 -4.05 6.34 13.05
C ASN A 66 -4.13 7.73 12.43
N ASN A 67 -2.98 8.26 12.02
CA ASN A 67 -2.81 9.57 11.38
C ASN A 67 -2.95 9.51 9.85
N ALA A 68 -3.07 8.32 9.27
CA ALA A 68 -3.23 8.13 7.83
C ALA A 68 -4.66 8.45 7.34
N LEU A 69 -4.79 8.61 6.03
CA LEU A 69 -6.08 8.80 5.38
C LEU A 69 -6.79 7.45 5.17
N PRO A 70 -8.14 7.44 5.14
CA PRO A 70 -8.90 6.26 4.72
C PRO A 70 -8.53 5.80 3.31
N PHE A 71 -8.65 4.50 3.05
CA PHE A 71 -8.28 3.86 1.78
C PHE A 71 -8.81 4.59 0.54
N GLN A 72 -10.08 5.00 0.54
CA GLN A 72 -10.71 5.69 -0.61
C GLN A 72 -9.96 6.97 -1.03
N HIS A 73 -9.46 7.75 -0.07
CA HIS A 73 -8.70 8.96 -0.35
C HIS A 73 -7.31 8.64 -0.90
N VAL A 74 -6.63 7.68 -0.28
CA VAL A 74 -5.30 7.23 -0.71
C VAL A 74 -5.37 6.63 -2.11
N TYR A 75 -6.36 5.78 -2.36
CA TYR A 75 -6.61 5.17 -3.67
C TYR A 75 -6.87 6.22 -4.74
N THR A 76 -7.72 7.22 -4.46
CA THR A 76 -7.96 8.34 -5.39
C THR A 76 -6.67 9.11 -5.69
N ALA A 77 -5.86 9.41 -4.67
CA ALA A 77 -4.59 10.09 -4.84
C ALA A 77 -3.60 9.25 -5.67
N ALA A 78 -3.50 7.95 -5.39
CA ALA A 78 -2.68 6.99 -6.11
C ALA A 78 -3.10 6.86 -7.59
N GLN A 79 -4.41 6.83 -7.87
CA GLN A 79 -4.92 6.81 -9.25
C GLN A 79 -4.56 8.10 -9.99
N ASN A 80 -4.73 9.25 -9.37
CA ASN A 80 -4.37 10.55 -9.96
C ASN A 80 -2.86 10.64 -10.23
N PHE A 81 -2.04 10.13 -9.30
CA PHE A 81 -0.59 10.02 -9.46
C PHE A 81 -0.20 9.10 -10.62
N ALA A 82 -0.82 7.92 -10.73
CA ALA A 82 -0.47 6.92 -11.73
C ALA A 82 -0.99 7.27 -13.14
N ALA A 83 -2.07 8.05 -13.24
CA ALA A 83 -2.76 8.33 -14.51
C ALA A 83 -1.86 8.78 -15.68
N PRO A 84 -0.88 9.68 -15.49
CA PRO A 84 0.03 10.09 -16.57
C PRO A 84 0.92 8.95 -17.08
N TYR A 85 1.27 8.00 -16.22
CA TYR A 85 2.21 6.92 -16.50
C TYR A 85 1.55 5.70 -17.15
N LEU A 86 0.26 5.47 -16.88
CA LEU A 86 -0.45 4.27 -17.35
C LEU A 86 -0.74 4.25 -18.85
N LYS A 87 -0.65 5.39 -19.55
CA LYS A 87 -0.86 5.43 -21.00
C LYS A 87 0.09 4.50 -21.76
N ASN A 88 1.34 4.40 -21.30
CA ASN A 88 2.39 3.57 -21.88
C ASN A 88 3.12 2.72 -20.82
N GLY A 89 2.50 2.55 -19.66
CA GLY A 89 3.07 1.87 -18.50
C GLY A 89 2.29 0.61 -18.16
N ILE A 90 2.92 -0.25 -17.37
CA ILE A 90 2.28 -1.44 -16.80
C ILE A 90 2.52 -1.45 -15.29
N TYR A 91 1.58 -2.02 -14.54
CA TYR A 91 1.82 -2.34 -13.14
C TYR A 91 2.69 -3.59 -13.05
N ILE A 92 3.66 -3.54 -12.12
CA ILE A 92 4.52 -4.66 -11.77
C ILE A 92 4.43 -4.84 -10.25
N THR A 93 4.23 -6.07 -9.82
CA THR A 93 4.13 -6.50 -8.41
C THR A 93 5.05 -7.70 -8.16
N CYS A 94 5.37 -7.97 -6.90
CA CYS A 94 6.08 -9.18 -6.54
C CYS A 94 5.06 -10.30 -6.30
N ALA A 95 4.85 -11.16 -7.30
CA ALA A 95 3.81 -12.20 -7.32
C ALA A 95 2.37 -11.67 -7.49
N ASN A 96 1.38 -12.51 -7.18
CA ASN A 96 -0.04 -12.34 -7.54
C ASN A 96 -0.94 -12.02 -6.34
N TRP A 97 -0.39 -11.46 -5.27
CA TRP A 97 -1.16 -11.17 -4.06
C TRP A 97 -1.68 -9.73 -4.01
N ASP A 98 -0.91 -8.78 -4.54
CA ASP A 98 -1.20 -7.35 -4.50
C ASP A 98 -2.34 -6.91 -5.43
N LEU A 99 -2.55 -7.63 -6.56
CA LEU A 99 -3.52 -7.27 -7.61
C LEU A 99 -4.68 -8.26 -7.69
#